data_AF-V5KZ64-F1
#
_entry.id   AF-V5KZ64-F1
#
_cell.length_a   1.000
_cell.length_b   1.000
_cell.length_c   1.000
_cell.angle_alpha   90.00
_cell.angle_beta   90.00
_cell.angle_gamma   90.00
#
_symmetry.space_group_name_H-M   'P 1'
#
loop_
_entity.id
_entity.type
_entity.pdbx_description
1 polymer ?
#
loop_
_entity_poly.entity_id
_entity_poly.type
_entity_poly.pdbx_seq_one_letter_code
_entity_poly.pdbx_strand_id
1 'polypeptide(L)'
;PVHRRVLYAMFDSGFRPDRSHAKSARSVAETMGNYHPHGDASIYDTLVRMAQPWSLRYPLVDGQGNFGSPGNDPPAAMRYT
;
A
#
# COMPACT_ATOMS: atom_id res chain seq x y z
N PRO A 1 0.14 13.87 4.20
CA PRO A 1 0.97 13.14 5.21
C PRO A 1 0.94 11.61 5.08
N VAL A 2 -0.24 11.01 4.82
CA VAL A 2 -0.42 9.55 4.77
C VAL A 2 0.55 8.82 3.83
N HIS A 3 0.76 9.31 2.59
CA HIS A 3 1.72 8.73 1.63
C HIS A 3 3.12 8.56 2.22
N ARG A 4 3.67 9.61 2.85
CA ARG A 4 4.99 9.58 3.49
C ARG A 4 5.05 8.53 4.61
N ARG A 5 3.98 8.43 5.41
CA ARG A 5 3.91 7.50 6.54
C ARG A 5 3.85 6.05 6.07
N VAL A 6 3.07 5.76 5.02
CA VAL A 6 3.00 4.42 4.40
C VAL A 6 4.38 4.01 3.87
N LEU A 7 5.04 4.86 3.08
CA LEU A 7 6.36 4.54 2.53
C LEU A 7 7.41 4.36 3.63
N TYR A 8 7.38 5.18 4.68
CA TYR A 8 8.30 5.05 5.81
C TYR A 8 8.06 3.76 6.60
N ALA A 9 6.80 3.43 6.91
CA ALA A 9 6.43 2.19 7.58
C ALA A 9 6.89 0.94 6.80
N MET A 10 6.70 0.94 5.47
CA MET A 10 7.18 -0.14 4.60
C MET A 10 8.71 -0.23 4.58
N PHE A 11 9.39 0.92 4.50
CA PHE A 11 10.85 1.01 4.51
C PHE A 11 11.43 0.46 5.81
N ASP A 12 10.88 0.86 6.96
CA ASP A 12 11.32 0.49 8.32
C ASP A 12 11.02 -0.99 8.62
N SER A 13 9.87 -1.49 8.14
CA SER A 13 9.52 -2.92 8.15
C SER A 13 10.40 -3.79 7.25
N GLY A 14 11.27 -3.18 6.44
CA GLY A 14 12.15 -3.90 5.53
C GLY A 14 11.43 -4.53 4.33
N PHE A 15 10.28 -3.98 3.92
CA PHE A 15 9.60 -4.37 2.67
C PHE A 15 10.34 -3.72 1.50
N ARG A 16 11.37 -4.42 1.03
CA ARG A 16 12.32 -3.95 0.02
C ARG A 16 12.18 -4.72 -1.28
N PRO A 17 12.60 -4.13 -2.42
CA PRO A 17 12.47 -4.77 -3.74
C PRO A 17 13.26 -6.07 -3.91
N ASP A 18 14.29 -6.29 -3.09
CA ASP A 18 15.14 -7.49 -3.11
C ASP A 18 14.58 -8.65 -2.26
N ARG A 19 13.37 -8.51 -1.71
CA ARG A 19 12.71 -9.50 -0.84
C ARG A 19 11.33 -9.85 -1.38
N SER A 20 10.79 -10.99 -0.95
CA SER A 20 9.41 -11.38 -1.29
C SER A 20 8.39 -10.35 -0.82
N HIS A 21 7.32 -10.17 -1.60
CA HIS A 21 6.21 -9.29 -1.26
C HIS A 21 5.63 -9.63 0.12
N ALA A 22 5.34 -8.58 0.90
CA ALA A 22 4.61 -8.70 2.15
C ALA A 22 3.12 -8.47 1.91
N LYS A 23 2.27 -9.13 2.71
CA LYS A 23 0.84 -8.85 2.70
C LYS A 23 0.57 -7.38 2.97
N SER A 24 -0.29 -6.75 2.16
CA SER A 24 -0.66 -5.34 2.29
C SER A 24 -1.20 -4.99 3.69
N ALA A 25 -1.88 -5.94 4.34
CA ALA A 25 -2.34 -5.83 5.73
C ALA A 25 -1.21 -5.50 6.74
N ARG A 26 0.04 -5.96 6.50
CA ARG A 26 1.18 -5.64 7.38
C ARG A 26 1.57 -4.17 7.27
N SER A 27 1.68 -3.64 6.05
CA SER A 27 1.99 -2.22 5.81
C SER A 27 0.91 -1.30 6.37
N VAL A 28 -0.37 -1.70 6.23
CA VAL A 28 -1.50 -0.97 6.81
C VAL A 28 -1.42 -0.96 8.33
N ALA A 29 -1.23 -2.12 8.96
CA ALA A 29 -1.13 -2.25 10.41
C ALA A 29 0.04 -1.43 10.99
N GLU A 30 1.22 -1.51 10.37
CA GLU A 30 2.41 -0.76 10.80
C GLU A 30 2.19 0.75 10.73
N THR A 31 1.59 1.22 9.63
CA THR A 31 1.26 2.63 9.46
C THR A 31 0.23 3.09 10.49
N MET A 32 -0.79 2.27 10.73
CA MET A 32 -1.88 2.57 11.65
C MET A 32 -1.40 2.64 13.09
N GLY A 33 -0.60 1.67 13.52
CA GLY A 33 -0.09 1.57 14.89
C GLY A 33 0.86 2.70 15.27
N ASN A 34 1.72 3.14 14.35
CA ASN A 34 2.84 4.03 14.69
C ASN A 34 2.68 5.47 14.18
N TYR A 35 2.01 5.68 13.04
CA TYR A 35 2.11 6.96 12.33
C TYR A 35 0.77 7.59 11.95
N HIS A 36 -0.29 6.79 11.84
CA HIS A 36 -1.62 7.25 11.43
C HIS A 36 -2.74 6.48 12.17
N PRO A 37 -3.02 6.80 13.45
CA PRO A 37 -3.97 6.07 14.29
C PRO A 37 -5.44 6.42 13.98
N HIS A 38 -5.82 6.23 12.73
CA HIS A 38 -7.17 6.42 12.20
C HIS A 38 -7.57 5.20 11.37
N GLY A 39 -8.81 5.20 10.87
CA GLY A 39 -9.36 4.09 10.09
C GLY A 39 -8.46 3.64 8.93
N ASP A 40 -8.43 2.32 8.72
CA ASP A 40 -7.52 1.65 7.80
C ASP A 40 -7.73 2.04 6.33
N ALA A 41 -8.95 2.41 5.94
CA ALA A 41 -9.31 2.69 4.55
C ALA A 41 -8.38 3.73 3.90
N SER A 42 -8.13 4.85 4.59
CA SER A 42 -7.26 5.92 4.06
C SER A 42 -5.80 5.45 3.84
N ILE A 43 -5.34 4.49 4.64
CA ILE A 43 -3.99 3.94 4.57
C ILE A 43 -3.92 2.95 3.41
N TYR A 44 -4.89 2.04 3.32
CA TYR A 44 -4.94 1.04 2.25
C TYR A 44 -5.17 1.69 0.88
N ASP A 45 -6.09 2.64 0.76
CA ASP A 45 -6.33 3.39 -0.48
C ASP A 45 -5.07 4.13 -0.94
N THR A 46 -4.30 4.69 0.00
CA THR A 46 -3.01 5.33 -0.30
C THR A 46 -2.00 4.32 -0.83
N LEU A 47 -1.86 3.16 -0.18
CA LEU A 47 -0.97 2.09 -0.62
C LEU A 47 -1.36 1.62 -2.02
N VAL A 48 -2.65 1.33 -2.24
CA VAL A 48 -3.18 0.88 -3.53
C VAL A 48 -2.91 1.91 -4.62
N ARG A 49 -3.22 3.18 -4.38
CA ARG A 49 -2.98 4.26 -5.34
C ARG A 49 -1.51 4.34 -5.75
N MET A 50 -0.58 4.13 -4.81
CA MET A 50 0.87 4.17 -5.08
C MET A 50 1.39 2.98 -5.90
N ALA A 51 0.62 1.89 -5.98
CA ALA A 51 0.94 0.70 -6.77
C ALA A 51 0.35 0.73 -8.19
N GLN A 52 -0.60 1.62 -8.47
CA GLN A 52 -1.31 1.66 -9.75
C GLN A 52 -0.51 2.41 -10.84
N PRO A 53 -0.07 1.73 -11.93
CA PRO A 53 0.76 2.35 -12.97
C PRO A 53 0.01 3.37 -13.84
N TRP A 54 -1.33 3.33 -13.88
CA TRP A 54 -2.14 4.38 -14.51
C TRP A 54 -2.30 5.63 -13.64
N SER A 55 -2.04 5.54 -12.33
CA SER A 55 -2.17 6.64 -11.37
C SER A 55 -0.87 7.42 -11.17
N LEU A 56 0.29 6.77 -11.31
CA LEU A 56 1.62 7.39 -11.18
C LEU A 56 2.54 7.03 -12.34
N ARG A 57 3.23 8.04 -12.88
CA ARG A 57 4.24 7.85 -13.93
C ARG A 57 5.39 6.93 -13.49
N TYR A 58 5.75 7.00 -12.20
CA TYR A 58 6.76 6.18 -11.54
C TYR A 58 6.17 5.67 -10.22
N PRO A 59 5.59 4.45 -10.19
CA PRO A 59 5.04 3.86 -8.97
C PRO A 59 6.07 3.77 -7.85
N LEU A 60 5.59 3.94 -6.62
CA LEU A 60 6.44 3.92 -5.41
C LEU A 60 6.24 2.65 -4.58
N VAL A 61 5.19 1.89 -4.88
CA VAL A 61 4.89 0.58 -4.30
C VAL A 61 4.86 -0.43 -5.44
N ASP A 62 5.51 -1.56 -5.25
CA ASP A 62 5.37 -2.73 -6.11
C ASP A 62 4.31 -3.67 -5.49
N GLY A 63 3.23 -3.93 -6.23
CA GLY A 63 2.05 -4.63 -5.75
C GLY A 63 1.80 -5.92 -6.52
N GLN A 64 1.46 -7.00 -5.80
CA GLN A 64 1.11 -8.29 -6.39
C GLN A 64 -0.36 -8.64 -6.08
N GLY A 65 -1.19 -8.78 -7.11
CA GLY A 65 -2.60 -9.15 -6.97
C GLY A 65 -3.54 -8.15 -7.65
N ASN A 66 -4.81 -8.13 -7.24
CA ASN A 66 -5.80 -7.20 -7.78
C ASN A 66 -5.75 -5.84 -7.05
N PHE A 67 -5.10 -4.86 -7.66
CA PHE A 67 -5.03 -3.46 -7.21
C PHE A 67 -6.05 -2.55 -7.94
N GLY A 68 -7.11 -3.13 -8.49
CA GLY A 68 -8.14 -2.46 -9.27
C GLY A 68 -7.76 -2.32 -10.75
N SER A 69 -8.51 -1.49 -11.46
CA SER A 69 -8.25 -1.15 -12.87
C SER A 69 -8.38 0.36 -13.09
N PRO A 70 -8.00 0.90 -14.27
CA PRO A 70 -8.31 2.29 -14.63
C PRO A 70 -9.82 2.59 -14.71
N GLY A 71 -10.66 1.55 -14.75
CA GLY A 71 -12.11 1.65 -14.76
C GLY A 71 -12.70 1.58 -13.35
N ASN A 72 -13.78 0.81 -13.19
CA ASN A 72 -14.54 0.71 -11.94
C ASN A 72 -14.30 -0.60 -11.17
N ASP A 73 -13.29 -1.39 -11.54
CA ASP A 73 -13.00 -2.64 -10.82
C ASP A 73 -12.35 -2.29 -9.48
N PRO A 74 -12.98 -2.66 -8.34
CA PRO A 74 -12.43 -2.34 -7.04
C PRO A 74 -11.17 -3.18 -6.76
N PRO A 75 -10.18 -2.63 -6.04
CA PRO A 75 -9.08 -3.41 -5.49
C PRO A 75 -9.60 -4.53 -4.58
N ALA A 76 -8.86 -5.65 -4.53
CA ALA A 76 -9.14 -6.67 -3.53
C ALA A 76 -8.85 -6.15 -2.11
N ALA A 77 -9.38 -6.81 -1.09
CA ALA A 77 -9.09 -6.47 0.30
C ALA A 77 -7.61 -6.70 0.67
N MET A 78 -7.07 -5.94 1.63
CA MET A 78 -5.65 -5.91 2.04
C MET A 78 -5.02 -7.26 2.45
N ARG A 79 -5.82 -8.31 2.68
CA ARG A 79 -5.32 -9.68 2.98
C ARG A 79 -5.01 -10.49 1.72
N TYR A 80 -5.53 -10.06 0.57
CA TYR A 80 -5.38 -10.71 -0.74
C TYR A 80 -4.35 -10.04 -1.63
N THR A 81 -3.74 -8.96 -1.16
CA THR A 81 -2.72 -8.15 -1.82
C THR A 81 -1.49 -7.97 -0.93
#